data_AF-A0A8T4GGH4-F1
#
_entry.id   AF-A0A8T4GGH4-F1
#
_cell.length_a   1.000
_cell.length_b   1.000
_cell.length_c   1.000
_cell.angle_alpha   90.00
_cell.angle_beta   90.00
_cell.angle_gamma   90.00
#
_symmetry.space_group_name_H-M   'P 1'
#
loop_
_entity.id
_entity.type
_entity.pdbx_description
1 polymer ?
#
loop_
_entity_poly.entity_id
_entity_poly.type
_entity_poly.pdbx_seq_one_letter_code
_entity_poly.pdbx_strand_id
1 'polypeptide(L)' 'MPDTKSGRERKGRDKRRQLESHLNRRELEAPEEPPEPSLDAIDSEFLTEPTDADD' A
#
# COMPACT_ATOMS: atom_id res chain seq x y z
N MET A 1 12.25 9.19 -29.66
CA MET A 1 13.42 8.54 -29.04
C MET A 1 13.15 8.32 -27.56
N PRO A 2 13.19 7.07 -27.07
CA PRO A 2 12.96 6.74 -25.66
C PRO A 2 14.03 7.31 -24.71
N ASP A 3 15.18 7.76 -25.24
CA ASP A 3 16.31 8.25 -24.45
C ASP A 3 16.43 9.77 -24.34
N THR A 4 15.42 10.52 -24.83
CA THR A 4 15.38 11.97 -24.62
C THR A 4 14.73 12.32 -23.28
N LYS A 5 15.03 13.51 -22.74
CA LYS A 5 14.36 14.04 -21.54
C LYS A 5 12.83 13.97 -21.67
N SER A 6 12.30 14.41 -22.82
CA SER A 6 10.85 14.35 -23.11
C SER A 6 10.32 12.92 -23.17
N GLY A 7 11.10 11.97 -23.71
CA GLY A 7 10.74 10.54 -23.73
C GLY A 7 10.69 9.94 -22.32
N ARG A 8 11.68 10.25 -21.48
CA ARG A 8 11.72 9.82 -20.07
C ARG A 8 10.58 10.43 -19.26
N GLU A 9 10.28 11.71 -19.45
CA GLU A 9 9.15 12.37 -18.79
C GLU A 9 7.81 11.76 -19.19
N ARG A 10 7.61 11.50 -20.48
CA ARG A 10 6.38 10.84 -20.97
C ARG A 10 6.24 9.45 -20.33
N LYS A 11 7.29 8.63 -20.37
CA LYS A 11 7.30 7.31 -19.72
C LYS A 11 7.01 7.40 -18.22
N GLY A 12 7.55 8.41 -17.54
CA GLY A 12 7.26 8.67 -16.12
C GLY A 12 5.79 9.03 -15.87
N ARG A 13 5.20 9.91 -16.69
CA ARG A 13 3.77 10.26 -16.61
C ARG A 13 2.88 9.05 -16.91
N ASP A 14 3.23 8.25 -17.92
CA ASP A 14 2.46 7.05 -18.28
C ASP A 14 2.48 6.02 -17.15
N LYS A 15 3.64 5.81 -16.50
CA LYS A 15 3.75 4.95 -15.32
C LYS A 15 2.91 5.45 -14.15
N ARG A 16 2.89 6.76 -13.88
CA ARG A 16 2.04 7.33 -12.82
C ARG A 16 0.57 7.08 -13.10
N ARG A 17 0.13 7.31 -14.34
CA ARG A 17 -1.26 7.03 -14.75
C ARG A 17 -1.63 5.55 -14.64
N GLN A 18 -0.70 4.65 -14.99
CA GLN A 18 -0.89 3.21 -14.82
C GLN A 18 -1.05 2.83 -13.33
N LEU A 19 -0.19 3.38 -12.46
CA LEU A 19 -0.27 3.15 -11.02
C LEU A 19 -1.59 3.68 -10.44
N GLU A 20 -1.96 4.91 -10.78
CA GLU A 20 -3.21 5.54 -10.36
C GLU A 20 -4.43 4.72 -10.78
N SER A 21 -4.46 4.24 -12.04
CA SER A 21 -5.54 3.36 -12.51
C SER A 21 -5.62 2.04 -11.74
N HIS A 22 -4.46 1.47 -11.38
CA HIS A 22 -4.39 0.23 -10.62
C HIS A 22 -4.86 0.42 -9.18
N LEU A 23 -4.45 1.51 -8.53
CA LEU A 23 -4.88 1.85 -7.17
C LEU A 23 -6.38 2.14 -7.11
N ASN A 24 -6.91 2.95 -8.03
CA ASN A 24 -8.35 3.22 -8.10
C ASN A 24 -9.17 1.93 -8.28
N ARG A 25 -8.69 1.00 -9.12
CA ARG A 25 -9.36 -0.30 -9.27
C ARG A 25 -9.35 -1.09 -7.97
N ARG A 26 -8.21 -1.14 -7.28
CA ARG A 26 -8.08 -1.82 -5.99
C ARG A 26 -9.02 -1.22 -4.94
N GLU A 27 -9.17 0.10 -4.91
CA GLU A 27 -10.09 0.78 -4.01
C GLU A 27 -11.56 0.44 -4.31
N LEU A 28 -11.94 0.37 -5.59
CA LEU A 28 -13.29 -0.03 -5.99
C LEU A 28 -13.60 -1.51 -5.70
N GLU A 29 -12.60 -2.38 -5.78
CA GLU A 29 -12.71 -3.82 -5.50
C GLU A 29 -12.52 -4.15 -4.01
N ALA A 30 -12.11 -3.17 -3.20
CA ALA A 30 -11.88 -3.38 -1.77
C ALA A 30 -13.21 -3.60 -1.04
N PRO A 31 -13.24 -4.49 -0.03
CA PRO A 31 -14.39 -4.60 0.85
C PRO A 31 -14.59 -3.28 1.63
N GLU A 32 -15.84 -2.97 1.97
CA GLU A 32 -16.20 -1.76 2.71
C GLU A 32 -15.56 -1.73 4.11
N GLU A 33 -15.45 -2.89 4.75
CA GLU A 33 -14.76 -3.08 6.01
C GLU A 33 -13.48 -3.91 5.79
N PRO A 34 -12.31 -3.45 6.27
CA PRO A 34 -11.10 -4.25 6.23
C PRO A 34 -11.26 -5.49 7.12
N PRO A 35 -10.57 -6.60 6.81
CA PRO A 35 -10.60 -7.77 7.69
C PRO A 35 -10.04 -7.42 9.07
N GLU A 36 -10.58 -8.07 10.11
CA GLU A 36 -10.06 -7.93 11.46
C GLU A 36 -8.57 -8.32 11.50
N PRO A 37 -7.73 -7.55 12.22
CA PRO A 37 -6.33 -7.90 12.38
C PRO A 37 -6.20 -9.20 13.17
N SER A 38 -5.44 -10.16 12.64
CA SER A 38 -5.10 -11.40 13.36
C SER A 38 -3.79 -11.25 14.11
N LEU A 39 -3.74 -11.73 15.35
CA LEU A 39 -2.51 -11.78 16.16
C LEU A 39 -1.45 -12.69 15.53
N ASP A 40 -1.86 -13.72 14.79
CA ASP A 40 -0.95 -14.65 14.11
C ASP A 40 -0.19 -13.99 12.94
N ALA A 41 -0.70 -12.86 12.43
CA ALA A 41 -0.08 -12.11 11.34
C ALA A 41 0.90 -11.04 11.84
N ILE A 42 1.00 -10.84 13.16
CA ILE A 42 1.90 -9.87 13.77
C ILE A 42 3.23 -10.55 14.07
N ASP A 43 4.32 -10.03 13.51
CA ASP A 43 5.64 -10.53 13.87
C ASP A 43 5.90 -10.24 15.35
N SER A 44 6.16 -11.31 16.11
CA SER A 44 6.37 -11.23 17.56
C SER A 44 7.50 -10.28 17.98
N GLU A 45 8.39 -9.90 17.07
CA GLU A 45 9.44 -8.91 17.29
C GLU A 45 8.92 -7.47 17.50
N PHE A 46 7.69 -7.18 17.07
CA PHE A 46 7.03 -5.88 17.28
C PHE A 46 5.98 -5.89 18.39
N LEU A 47 5.69 -7.06 18.98
CA LEU A 47 4.80 -7.14 20.14
C LEU A 47 5.56 -6.65 21.38
N THR A 48 5.05 -5.59 21.99
CA THR A 48 5.48 -5.21 23.34
C THR A 48 4.80 -6.14 24.35
N GLU A 49 5.50 -6.51 25.41
CA GLU A 49 4.86 -7.24 26.51
C GLU A 49 3.67 -6.40 27.01
N PRO A 50 2.50 -7.00 27.23
CA PRO A 50 1.39 -6.29 27.84
C PRO A 50 1.89 -5.77 29.18
N THR A 51 2.11 -4.45 29.27
CA THR A 51 2.28 -3.81 30.57
C THR A 51 0.97 -4.03 31.30
N ASP A 52 1.01 -4.74 32.42
CA ASP A 52 -0.08 -4.79 33.38
C ASP A 52 -0.41 -3.33 33.73
N ALA A 53 -1.37 -2.75 33.01
CA ALA A 53 -1.89 -1.44 33.35
C ALA A 53 -2.73 -1.66 34.60
N ASP A 54 -2.07 -1.47 35.74
CA ASP A 54 -2.60 -1.55 37.10
C ASP A 54 -3.97 -0.84 37.21
N ASP A 55 -4.87 -1.46 37.99
CA ASP A 55 -6.19 -0.98 38.44
C ASP A 55 -6.10 0.37 39.19
#